data_AF-A0A522V3G4-F1
#
_entry.id   AF-A0A522V3G4-F1
#
_cell.length_a   1.000
_cell.length_b   1.000
_cell.length_c   1.000
_cell.angle_alpha   90.00
_cell.angle_beta   90.00
_cell.angle_gamma   90.00
#
_symmetry.space_group_name_H-M   'P 1'
#
loop_
_entity.id
_entity.type
_entity.pdbx_description
1 polymer ?
#
loop_
_entity_poly.entity_id
_entity_poly.type
_entity_poly.pdbx_seq_one_letter_code
_entity_poly.pdbx_strand_id
1 'polypeptide(L)'
;MKKNRLIAAVIVLSFAAAVATNANGGRYLFFTLDKRATAKEDSNVRAAIKLFSAGIAGFYDTGGHTGGLNMFPADNLIKRRIFMDIEKLKQAGYIFVIDRDKTEIKSVSFFSPVHAVAVVDESWIMEYQERDTRRPLGKAHNVITVRYYLKKLWGKWIVLEYEVYERGDGIPPLSAGDVVRL
;
A
#
# COMPACT_ATOMS: atom_id res chain seq x y z
N MET A 1 -29.42 -32.39 -29.02
CA MET A 1 -29.59 -31.54 -27.81
C MET A 1 -29.02 -32.09 -26.50
N LYS A 2 -28.87 -33.42 -26.27
CA LYS A 2 -28.36 -33.96 -24.98
C LYS A 2 -26.83 -33.82 -24.76
N LYS A 3 -26.01 -33.86 -25.81
CA LYS A 3 -24.53 -33.76 -25.70
C LYS A 3 -24.03 -32.40 -25.17
N ASN A 4 -24.65 -31.29 -25.58
CA ASN A 4 -24.21 -29.95 -25.17
C ASN A 4 -24.50 -29.66 -23.68
N ARG A 5 -25.53 -30.29 -23.10
CA ARG A 5 -25.83 -30.19 -21.66
C ARG A 5 -24.83 -30.97 -20.81
N LEU A 6 -24.31 -32.08 -21.32
CA LEU A 6 -23.30 -32.89 -20.64
C LEU A 6 -21.96 -32.14 -20.55
N ILE A 7 -21.54 -31.50 -21.64
CA ILE A 7 -20.29 -30.72 -21.69
C ILE A 7 -20.38 -29.50 -20.76
N ALA A 8 -21.50 -28.78 -20.77
CA ALA A 8 -21.71 -27.65 -19.86
C ALA A 8 -21.69 -28.10 -18.39
N ALA A 9 -22.30 -29.24 -18.06
CA ALA A 9 -22.29 -29.79 -16.71
C ALA A 9 -20.87 -30.18 -16.25
N VAL A 10 -20.06 -30.78 -17.14
CA VAL A 10 -18.67 -31.15 -16.84
C VAL A 10 -17.80 -29.92 -16.63
N ILE A 11 -17.96 -28.85 -17.43
CA ILE A 11 -17.22 -27.60 -17.24
C ILE A 11 -17.59 -26.95 -15.90
N VAL A 12 -18.88 -26.88 -15.57
CA VAL A 12 -19.35 -26.33 -14.29
C VAL A 12 -18.86 -27.15 -13.10
N LEU A 13 -18.88 -28.49 -13.18
CA LEU A 13 -18.35 -29.36 -12.12
C LEU A 13 -16.84 -29.23 -11.97
N SER A 14 -16.10 -29.13 -13.08
CA SER A 14 -14.64 -28.99 -13.06
C SER A 14 -14.23 -27.63 -12.48
N PHE A 15 -14.98 -26.57 -12.80
CA PHE A 15 -14.78 -25.25 -12.22
C PHE A 15 -15.13 -25.24 -10.72
N ALA A 16 -16.24 -25.87 -10.33
CA ALA A 16 -16.62 -26.01 -8.92
C ALA A 16 -15.60 -26.82 -8.10
N ALA A 17 -15.04 -27.90 -8.67
CA ALA A 17 -14.01 -28.70 -8.02
C ALA A 17 -12.66 -27.96 -7.90
N ALA A 18 -12.26 -27.20 -8.91
CA ALA A 18 -11.07 -26.34 -8.86
C ALA A 18 -11.22 -25.19 -7.84
N VAL A 19 -12.44 -24.66 -7.70
CA VAL A 19 -12.78 -23.63 -6.71
C VAL A 19 -12.86 -24.22 -5.28
N ALA A 20 -13.34 -25.46 -5.13
CA ALA A 20 -13.47 -26.13 -3.84
C ALA A 20 -12.13 -26.67 -3.28
N THR A 21 -11.20 -27.08 -4.15
CA THR A 21 -9.87 -27.57 -3.76
C THR A 21 -8.93 -26.45 -3.29
N ASN A 22 -9.26 -25.19 -3.56
CA ASN A 22 -8.50 -24.03 -3.13
C ASN A 22 -9.42 -23.09 -2.35
N ALA A 23 -9.55 -23.30 -1.03
CA ALA A 23 -10.47 -22.56 -0.15
C ALA A 23 -10.31 -21.02 -0.25
N ASN A 24 -9.12 -20.55 -0.61
CA ASN A 24 -8.83 -19.14 -0.90
C ASN A 24 -9.33 -18.69 -2.29
N GLY A 25 -9.31 -19.57 -3.29
CA GLY A 25 -9.77 -19.30 -4.66
C GLY A 25 -11.28 -19.08 -4.74
N GLY A 26 -12.08 -19.88 -4.03
CA GLY A 26 -13.53 -19.66 -3.96
C GLY A 26 -13.91 -18.36 -3.27
N ARG A 27 -13.27 -18.06 -2.14
CA ARG A 27 -13.47 -16.77 -1.44
C ARG A 27 -13.09 -15.58 -2.31
N TYR A 28 -12.01 -15.67 -3.08
CA TYR A 28 -11.60 -14.63 -4.02
C TYR A 28 -12.58 -14.45 -5.18
N LEU A 29 -13.10 -15.55 -5.74
CA LEU A 29 -14.11 -15.51 -6.80
C LEU A 29 -15.40 -14.83 -6.31
N PHE A 30 -15.91 -15.20 -5.14
CA PHE A 30 -17.10 -14.54 -4.58
C PHE A 30 -16.85 -13.07 -4.25
N PHE A 31 -15.66 -12.74 -3.76
CA PHE A 31 -15.27 -11.36 -3.49
C PHE A 31 -15.25 -10.50 -4.76
N THR A 32 -14.62 -10.99 -5.83
CA THR A 32 -14.52 -10.26 -7.10
C THR A 32 -15.88 -10.13 -7.81
N LEU A 33 -16.78 -11.11 -7.62
CA LEU A 33 -18.16 -11.04 -8.12
C LEU A 33 -19.05 -10.09 -7.31
N ASP A 34 -18.78 -9.90 -6.01
CA ASP A 34 -19.46 -8.92 -5.18
C ASP A 34 -18.87 -7.51 -5.40
N LYS A 35 -19.43 -6.81 -6.40
CA LYS A 35 -19.05 -5.43 -6.74
C LYS A 35 -19.19 -4.46 -5.56
N ARG A 36 -20.15 -4.66 -4.65
CA ARG A 36 -20.35 -3.77 -3.50
C ARG A 36 -19.27 -3.99 -2.45
N ALA A 37 -18.96 -5.25 -2.14
CA ALA A 37 -17.85 -5.58 -1.24
C ALA A 37 -16.52 -5.07 -1.80
N THR A 38 -16.25 -5.30 -3.08
CA THR A 38 -15.02 -4.83 -3.73
C THR A 38 -14.90 -3.30 -3.71
N ALA A 39 -15.98 -2.57 -4.02
CA ALA A 39 -15.98 -1.10 -3.99
C ALA A 39 -15.75 -0.55 -2.57
N LYS A 40 -16.32 -1.21 -1.54
CA LYS A 40 -16.08 -0.85 -0.14
C LYS A 40 -14.62 -1.08 0.26
N GLU A 41 -14.04 -2.22 -0.12
CA GLU A 41 -12.63 -2.49 0.18
C GLU A 41 -11.67 -1.58 -0.58
N ASP A 42 -11.97 -1.22 -1.84
CA ASP A 42 -11.20 -0.21 -2.59
C ASP A 42 -11.20 1.12 -1.84
N SER A 43 -12.37 1.59 -1.37
CA SER A 43 -12.47 2.79 -0.56
C SER A 43 -11.64 2.71 0.72
N ASN A 44 -11.67 1.57 1.41
CA ASN A 44 -10.89 1.35 2.64
C ASN A 44 -9.37 1.34 2.38
N VAL A 45 -8.93 0.69 1.29
CA VAL A 45 -7.51 0.69 0.87
C VAL A 45 -7.05 2.12 0.57
N ARG A 46 -7.84 2.87 -0.19
CA ARG A 46 -7.54 4.28 -0.51
C ARG A 46 -7.44 5.14 0.75
N ALA A 47 -8.33 4.94 1.71
CA ALA A 47 -8.30 5.64 2.99
C ALA A 47 -7.04 5.28 3.81
N ALA A 48 -6.67 3.99 3.86
CA ALA A 48 -5.47 3.54 4.56
C ALA A 48 -4.18 4.13 3.97
N ILE A 49 -4.06 4.17 2.64
CA ILE A 49 -2.92 4.79 1.95
C ILE A 49 -2.84 6.29 2.28
N LYS A 50 -3.95 7.01 2.20
CA LYS A 50 -3.99 8.44 2.53
C LYS A 50 -3.57 8.70 3.98
N LEU A 51 -4.02 7.87 4.92
CA LEU A 51 -3.65 7.96 6.33
C LEU A 51 -2.18 7.60 6.54
N PHE A 52 -1.66 6.61 5.82
CA PHE A 52 -0.25 6.23 5.86
C PHE A 52 0.65 7.36 5.36
N SER A 53 0.40 7.86 4.14
CA SER A 53 1.18 8.94 3.53
C SER A 53 1.17 10.21 4.40
N ALA A 54 -0.01 10.63 4.90
CA ALA A 54 -0.10 11.79 5.79
C ALA A 54 0.57 11.57 7.16
N GLY A 55 0.43 10.36 7.73
CA GLY A 55 1.01 10.03 9.02
C GLY A 55 2.54 9.94 8.98
N ILE A 56 3.12 9.49 7.86
CA ILE A 56 4.57 9.49 7.66
C ILE A 56 5.10 10.92 7.58
N ALA A 57 4.47 11.78 6.78
CA ALA A 57 4.85 13.18 6.67
C ALA A 57 4.92 13.84 8.06
N GLY A 58 3.82 13.81 8.82
CA GLY A 58 3.81 14.37 10.17
C GLY A 58 4.81 13.71 11.13
N PHE A 59 5.15 12.44 10.94
CA PHE A 59 6.14 11.75 11.76
C PHE A 59 7.56 12.25 11.49
N TYR A 60 7.91 12.51 10.22
CA TYR A 60 9.17 13.14 9.83
C TYR A 60 9.23 14.59 10.34
N ASP A 61 8.17 15.38 10.16
CA ASP A 61 8.10 16.80 10.55
C ASP A 61 8.29 17.03 12.07
N THR A 62 7.82 16.08 12.87
CA THR A 62 7.95 16.10 14.34
C THR A 62 9.27 15.49 14.83
N GLY A 63 10.06 14.88 13.94
CA GLY A 63 11.32 14.26 14.28
C GLY A 63 11.12 12.94 15.04
N GLY A 64 9.98 12.27 14.84
CA GLY A 64 9.72 10.90 15.28
C GLY A 64 9.84 10.65 16.78
N HIS A 65 8.73 10.21 17.40
CA HIS A 65 8.74 9.71 18.77
C HIS A 65 8.08 8.33 18.82
N THR A 66 8.50 7.47 19.75
CA THR A 66 8.00 6.09 19.84
C THR A 66 6.48 6.01 20.00
N GLY A 67 5.87 6.93 20.75
CA GLY A 67 4.41 7.03 20.88
C GLY A 67 3.67 7.35 19.56
N GLY A 68 4.35 7.93 18.58
CA GLY A 68 3.80 8.31 17.28
C GLY A 68 3.80 7.18 16.24
N LEU A 69 4.43 6.04 16.53
CA LEU A 69 4.49 4.90 15.61
C LEU A 69 3.11 4.29 15.30
N ASN A 70 2.07 4.61 16.09
CA ASN A 70 0.70 4.17 15.85
C ASN A 70 -0.15 5.16 15.04
N MET A 71 0.43 6.28 14.60
CA MET A 71 -0.29 7.31 13.84
C MET A 71 -0.60 6.90 12.39
N PHE A 72 0.11 5.91 11.85
CA PHE A 72 -0.10 5.42 10.49
C PHE A 72 -0.28 3.89 10.44
N PRO A 73 -1.14 3.39 9.52
CA PRO A 73 -1.46 1.97 9.40
C PRO A 73 -0.37 1.24 8.61
N ALA A 74 0.66 0.75 9.30
CA ALA A 74 1.76 0.02 8.69
C ALA A 74 2.23 -1.15 9.55
N ASP A 75 2.97 -2.06 8.92
CA ASP A 75 3.67 -3.14 9.60
C ASP A 75 4.79 -2.60 10.52
N ASN A 76 5.13 -3.37 11.55
CA ASN A 76 6.16 -3.01 12.52
C ASN A 76 7.54 -2.86 11.87
N LEU A 77 7.86 -3.63 10.83
CA LEU A 77 9.13 -3.49 10.11
C LEU A 77 9.23 -2.13 9.42
N ILE A 78 8.15 -1.68 8.77
CA ILE A 78 8.08 -0.38 8.11
C ILE A 78 8.18 0.75 9.13
N LYS A 79 7.42 0.66 10.22
CA LYS A 79 7.48 1.63 11.33
C LYS A 79 8.89 1.75 11.89
N ARG A 80 9.57 0.63 12.11
CA ARG A 80 10.94 0.59 12.62
C ARG A 80 11.94 1.18 11.63
N ARG A 81 11.83 0.88 10.33
CA ARG A 81 12.69 1.46 9.28
C ARG A 81 12.61 2.98 9.30
N ILE A 82 11.39 3.53 9.24
CA ILE A 82 11.15 4.98 9.27
C ILE A 82 11.70 5.61 10.55
N PHE A 83 11.44 4.99 11.71
CA PHE A 83 11.96 5.47 12.99
C PHE A 83 13.49 5.55 13.00
N MET A 84 14.18 4.51 12.50
CA MET A 84 15.63 4.50 12.43
C MET A 84 16.17 5.57 11.48
N ASP A 85 15.50 5.84 10.36
CA ASP A 85 15.92 6.87 9.42
C ASP A 85 15.79 8.28 10.04
N ILE A 86 14.72 8.52 10.80
CA ILE A 86 14.56 9.76 11.56
C ILE A 86 15.63 9.90 12.66
N GLU A 87 15.93 8.84 13.40
CA GLU A 87 16.99 8.87 14.42
C GLU A 87 18.37 9.19 13.82
N LYS A 88 18.69 8.65 12.64
CA LYS A 88 19.92 9.02 11.92
C LYS A 88 19.96 10.51 11.58
N LEU A 89 18.85 11.07 11.08
CA LEU A 89 18.76 12.50 10.78
C LEU A 89 18.98 13.35 12.04
N LYS A 90 18.37 12.96 13.16
CA LYS A 90 18.52 13.66 14.44
C LYS A 90 19.93 13.61 14.99
N GLN A 91 20.61 12.47 14.86
CA GLN A 91 22.02 12.33 15.24
C GLN A 91 22.93 13.21 14.39
N ALA A 92 22.56 13.43 13.12
CA ALA A 92 23.24 14.35 12.23
C ALA A 92 22.85 15.84 12.45
N GLY A 93 21.97 16.15 13.41
CA GLY A 93 21.54 17.52 13.70
C GLY A 93 20.48 18.07 12.73
N TYR A 94 19.84 17.20 11.96
CA TYR A 94 18.85 17.56 10.95
C TYR A 94 17.45 17.06 11.29
N ILE A 95 16.48 17.69 10.65
CA ILE A 95 15.13 17.16 10.52
C ILE A 95 14.72 17.23 9.05
N PHE A 96 13.89 16.28 8.65
CA PHE A 96 13.32 16.21 7.31
C PHE A 96 11.85 16.52 7.40
N VAL A 97 11.38 17.49 6.62
CA VAL A 97 9.99 17.93 6.57
C VAL A 97 9.42 17.51 5.22
N ILE A 98 8.22 16.93 5.25
CA ILE A 98 7.53 16.43 4.05
C ILE A 98 6.15 17.08 3.98
N ASP A 99 6.01 18.06 3.10
CA ASP A 99 4.72 18.63 2.76
C ASP A 99 4.12 17.88 1.57
N ARG A 100 3.00 17.21 1.81
CA ARG A 100 2.28 16.47 0.78
C ARG A 100 1.37 17.40 -0.01
N ASP A 101 1.70 17.62 -1.28
CA ASP A 101 0.95 18.49 -2.18
C ASP A 101 -0.20 17.74 -2.86
N LYS A 102 0.08 16.61 -3.52
CA LYS A 102 -0.92 15.84 -4.28
C LYS A 102 -0.74 14.34 -4.09
N THR A 103 -1.84 13.61 -4.00
CA THR A 103 -1.88 12.14 -3.99
C THR A 103 -2.95 11.65 -4.94
N GLU A 104 -2.55 10.90 -5.96
CA GLU A 104 -3.45 10.35 -6.98
C GLU A 104 -3.30 8.83 -7.08
N ILE A 105 -4.30 8.10 -6.59
CA ILE A 105 -4.30 6.63 -6.60
C ILE A 105 -4.77 6.16 -7.98
N LYS A 106 -3.81 5.73 -8.80
CA LYS A 106 -4.01 5.29 -10.20
C LYS A 106 -4.75 3.97 -10.28
N SER A 107 -4.37 3.01 -9.44
CA SER A 107 -4.99 1.69 -9.45
C SER A 107 -4.94 1.04 -8.08
N VAL A 108 -5.91 0.17 -7.83
CA VAL A 108 -5.96 -0.76 -6.70
C VAL A 108 -6.32 -2.13 -7.28
N SER A 109 -5.48 -3.12 -7.02
CA SER A 109 -5.65 -4.50 -7.47
C SER A 109 -5.70 -5.43 -6.27
N PHE A 110 -6.74 -6.27 -6.19
CA PHE A 110 -6.91 -7.25 -5.12
C PHE A 110 -6.44 -8.63 -5.58
N PHE A 111 -5.56 -9.26 -4.82
CA PHE A 111 -5.11 -10.65 -5.04
C PHE A 111 -5.86 -11.64 -4.16
N SER A 112 -6.41 -11.13 -3.06
CA SER A 112 -7.28 -11.85 -2.16
C SER A 112 -8.20 -10.86 -1.45
N PRO A 113 -9.22 -11.31 -0.71
CA PRO A 113 -10.05 -10.41 0.12
C PRO A 113 -9.26 -9.66 1.22
N VAL A 114 -8.00 -10.02 1.44
CA VAL A 114 -7.14 -9.46 2.49
C VAL A 114 -5.82 -8.91 1.98
N HIS A 115 -5.51 -9.01 0.69
CA HIS A 115 -4.28 -8.47 0.08
C HIS A 115 -4.60 -7.60 -1.12
N ALA A 116 -3.96 -6.43 -1.17
CA ALA A 116 -4.11 -5.47 -2.25
C ALA A 116 -2.75 -4.85 -2.61
N VAL A 117 -2.60 -4.49 -3.88
CA VAL A 117 -1.51 -3.62 -4.34
C VAL A 117 -2.13 -2.37 -4.92
N ALA A 118 -1.59 -1.21 -4.56
CA ALA A 118 -2.02 0.06 -5.11
C ALA A 118 -0.84 0.80 -5.73
N VAL A 119 -1.09 1.45 -6.87
CA VAL A 119 -0.14 2.35 -7.52
C VAL A 119 -0.63 3.77 -7.35
N VAL A 120 0.25 4.64 -6.86
CA VAL A 120 -0.10 6.00 -6.43
C VAL A 120 0.97 6.96 -6.93
N ASP A 121 0.54 8.03 -7.59
CA ASP A 121 1.43 9.15 -7.86
C ASP A 121 1.33 10.14 -6.69
N GLU A 122 2.46 10.48 -6.09
CA GLU A 122 2.55 11.44 -5.01
C GLU A 122 3.48 12.61 -5.36
N SER A 123 3.09 13.82 -4.96
CA SER A 123 3.85 15.06 -5.10
C SER A 123 4.25 15.51 -3.71
N TRP A 124 5.55 15.46 -3.42
CA TRP A 124 6.11 15.75 -2.11
C TRP A 124 7.02 16.96 -2.21
N ILE A 125 6.79 17.92 -1.34
CA ILE A 125 7.68 19.03 -1.09
C ILE A 125 8.52 18.62 0.11
N MET A 126 9.79 18.37 -0.13
CA MET A 126 10.71 17.86 0.88
C MET A 126 11.71 18.94 1.27
N GLU A 127 11.90 19.16 2.56
CA GLU A 127 12.81 20.17 3.06
C GLU A 127 13.69 19.62 4.17
N TYR A 128 15.01 19.82 4.05
CA TYR A 128 15.93 19.57 5.15
C TYR A 128 16.05 20.85 5.98
N GLN A 129 15.94 20.71 7.30
CA GLN A 129 16.12 21.81 8.24
C GLN A 129 17.15 21.43 9.32
N GLU A 130 17.82 22.42 9.87
CA GLU A 130 18.55 22.25 11.13
C GLU A 130 17.56 21.93 12.25
N ARG A 131 17.90 20.94 13.09
CA ARG A 131 16.98 20.44 14.11
C ARG A 131 16.61 21.51 15.15
N ASP A 132 17.60 22.24 15.65
CA ASP A 132 17.42 23.14 16.81
C ASP A 132 16.85 24.50 16.40
N THR A 133 17.29 25.04 15.26
CA THR A 133 16.90 26.36 14.76
C THR A 133 15.73 26.31 13.78
N ARG A 134 15.41 25.12 13.25
CA ARG A 134 14.47 24.93 12.12
C ARG A 134 14.84 25.73 10.87
N ARG A 135 16.11 26.13 10.75
CA ARG A 135 16.60 26.86 9.58
C ARG A 135 16.59 25.95 8.35
N PRO A 136 15.96 26.34 7.23
CA PRO A 136 15.95 25.52 6.03
C PRO A 136 17.35 25.46 5.41
N LEU A 137 17.74 24.26 4.98
CA LEU A 137 19.02 23.96 4.33
C LEU A 137 18.85 23.70 2.84
N GLY A 138 17.65 23.32 2.41
CA GLY A 138 17.33 23.09 1.01
C GLY A 138 15.94 22.49 0.86
N LYS A 139 15.31 22.80 -0.28
CA LYS A 139 13.96 22.37 -0.63
C LYS A 139 13.99 21.65 -1.97
N ALA A 140 13.35 20.49 -2.03
CA ALA A 140 13.15 19.72 -3.24
C ALA A 140 11.66 19.50 -3.47
N HIS A 141 11.25 19.50 -4.73
CA HIS A 141 9.89 19.12 -5.11
C HIS A 141 10.00 17.86 -5.97
N ASN A 142 9.53 16.74 -5.43
CA ASN A 142 9.61 15.46 -6.09
C ASN A 142 8.21 14.95 -6.40
N VAL A 143 8.01 14.56 -7.66
CA VAL A 143 6.87 13.75 -8.04
C VAL A 143 7.36 12.33 -8.19
N ILE A 144 6.78 11.43 -7.40
CA ILE A 144 7.18 10.02 -7.31
C ILE A 144 5.97 9.15 -7.63
N THR A 145 6.24 7.95 -8.12
CA THR A 145 5.24 6.90 -8.21
C THR A 145 5.55 5.85 -7.15
N VAL A 146 4.57 5.51 -6.33
CA VAL A 146 4.70 4.58 -5.22
C VAL A 146 3.81 3.38 -5.45
N ARG A 147 4.39 2.19 -5.32
CA ARG A 147 3.63 0.95 -5.21
C ARG A 147 3.50 0.57 -3.75
N TYR A 148 2.26 0.52 -3.25
CA TYR A 148 1.95 0.05 -1.91
C TYR A 148 1.51 -1.40 -1.93
N TYR A 149 2.08 -2.20 -1.03
CA TYR A 149 1.65 -3.56 -0.73
C TYR A 149 0.86 -3.53 0.57
N LEU A 150 -0.40 -3.95 0.54
CA LEU A 150 -1.31 -3.84 1.67
C LEU A 150 -1.87 -5.19 2.10
N LYS A 151 -2.11 -5.29 3.41
CA LYS A 151 -2.76 -6.42 4.05
C LYS A 151 -3.85 -5.99 5.01
N LYS A 152 -4.92 -6.75 5.06
CA LYS A 152 -6.01 -6.56 6.00
C LYS A 152 -5.75 -7.37 7.27
N LEU A 153 -5.50 -6.67 8.38
CA LEU A 153 -5.33 -7.25 9.72
C LEU A 153 -6.42 -6.71 10.64
N TRP A 154 -7.13 -7.62 11.32
CA TRP A 154 -8.23 -7.28 12.23
C TRP A 154 -9.24 -6.26 11.66
N GLY A 155 -9.57 -6.43 10.38
CA GLY A 155 -10.53 -5.58 9.67
C GLY A 155 -9.97 -4.25 9.14
N LYS A 156 -8.70 -3.92 9.40
CA LYS A 156 -8.05 -2.68 8.94
C LYS A 156 -6.98 -3.01 7.90
N TRP A 157 -6.89 -2.18 6.86
CA TRP A 157 -5.81 -2.25 5.89
C TRP A 157 -4.58 -1.56 6.46
N ILE A 158 -3.43 -2.23 6.34
CA ILE A 158 -2.11 -1.69 6.70
C ILE A 158 -1.14 -1.85 5.53
N VAL A 159 -0.14 -0.97 5.46
CA VAL A 159 0.96 -1.06 4.51
C VAL A 159 2.00 -2.04 5.03
N LEU A 160 2.26 -3.10 4.26
CA LEU A 160 3.31 -4.08 4.54
C LEU A 160 4.66 -3.65 4.00
N GLU A 161 4.67 -3.08 2.79
CA GLU A 161 5.86 -2.64 2.08
C GLU A 161 5.47 -1.57 1.05
N TYR A 162 6.44 -0.77 0.63
CA TYR A 162 6.26 0.14 -0.48
C TYR A 162 7.55 0.30 -1.30
N GLU A 163 7.38 0.50 -2.60
CA GLU A 163 8.46 0.75 -3.56
C GLU A 163 8.27 2.13 -4.18
N VAL A 164 9.35 2.91 -4.24
CA VAL A 164 9.33 4.28 -4.78
C VAL A 164 10.08 4.28 -6.11
N TYR A 165 9.45 4.89 -7.11
CA TYR A 165 9.97 5.03 -8.47
C TYR A 165 9.98 6.51 -8.86
N GLU A 166 10.89 6.88 -9.76
CA GLU A 166 10.79 8.20 -10.39
C GLU A 166 9.55 8.25 -11.29
N ARG A 167 8.97 9.44 -11.42
CA ARG A 167 7.77 9.59 -12.25
C ARG A 167 8.11 9.30 -13.71
N GLY A 168 7.41 8.32 -14.28
CA GLY A 168 7.59 7.92 -15.67
C GLY A 168 8.50 6.70 -15.84
N ASP A 169 9.15 6.24 -14.77
CA ASP A 169 9.77 4.93 -14.78
C ASP A 169 8.71 3.84 -14.95
N GLY A 170 9.00 2.88 -15.83
CA GLY A 170 8.16 1.72 -16.00
C GLY A 170 8.12 0.91 -14.72
N ILE A 171 6.95 0.86 -14.06
CA ILE A 171 6.80 0.06 -12.84
C ILE A 171 6.86 -1.43 -13.24
N PRO A 172 7.84 -2.21 -12.75
CA PRO A 172 8.01 -3.61 -13.15
C PRO A 172 6.73 -4.40 -12.84
N PRO A 173 6.23 -5.28 -13.72
CA PRO A 173 5.04 -6.07 -13.42
C PRO A 173 5.25 -6.88 -12.14
N LEU A 174 4.18 -7.07 -11.37
CA LEU A 174 4.23 -7.91 -10.17
C LEU A 174 4.67 -9.32 -10.55
N SER A 175 5.78 -9.79 -9.97
CA SER A 175 6.26 -11.14 -10.20
C SER A 175 5.45 -12.14 -9.37
N ALA A 176 5.45 -13.41 -9.77
CA ALA A 176 4.82 -14.47 -8.99
C ALA A 176 5.42 -14.58 -7.56
N GLY A 177 6.70 -14.23 -7.39
CA GLY A 177 7.36 -14.17 -6.09
C GLY A 177 6.82 -13.07 -5.18
N ASP A 178 6.41 -11.94 -5.75
CA ASP A 178 5.84 -10.82 -5.00
C ASP A 178 4.45 -11.17 -4.45
N VAL A 179 3.68 -11.99 -5.19
CA VAL A 179 2.37 -12.48 -4.74
C VAL A 179 2.50 -13.44 -3.56
N VAL A 180 3.57 -14.23 -3.49
CA VAL A 180 3.81 -15.19 -2.38
C VAL A 180 4.26 -14.47 -1.10
N ARG A 181 4.83 -13.27 -1.21
CA ARG A 181 5.25 -12.45 -0.06
C ARG A 181 4.10 -11.67 0.60
N LEU A 182 2.91 -11.63 -0.01
CA LEU A 182 1.69 -10.94 0.48
C LEU A 182 0.78 -11.87 1.30
#